data_AF-A0AAE1B6F1-F1
#
_entry.id   AF-A0AAE1B6F1-F1
#
_cell.length_a   1.000
_cell.length_b   1.000
_cell.length_c   1.000
_cell.angle_alpha   90.00
_cell.angle_beta   90.00
_cell.angle_gamma   90.00
#
_symmetry.space_group_name_H-M   'P 1'
#
loop_
_entity.id
_entity.type
_entity.pdbx_description
1 polymer ?
#
loop_
_entity_poly.entity_id
_entity_poly.type
_entity_poly.pdbx_seq_one_letter_code
_entity_poly.pdbx_strand_id
1 'polypeptide(L)'
;MARSDCRFENIASSLHFVNNSEISEEQKDEDRLCKIRPFLREIRKNLEKIIPEEKQSIDEVMVAFKGRSGLKQYIRSKPKSLKLVKALRERGLLYVGTVRENRLKGYGLKAEKVMKKEGRGAMNSKVDVASNVVAVRWFNNKKVDMISSFIGVEPVNDVKRYDKKAQKKIDILCPAIIQEYNQHMGGCGSA
;
A
#
# COMPACT_ATOMS: atom_id res chain seq x y z
N MET A 1 35.36 7.38 14.00
CA MET A 1 36.62 7.12 13.28
C MET A 1 36.27 6.82 11.83
N ALA A 2 36.32 7.83 10.95
CA ALA A 2 35.99 7.68 9.53
C ALA A 2 37.10 6.87 8.83
N ARG A 3 36.73 5.86 8.04
CA ARG A 3 37.67 5.05 7.25
C ARG A 3 38.11 5.87 6.02
N SER A 4 39.36 5.71 5.58
CA SER A 4 39.87 6.34 4.35
C SER A 4 39.09 5.86 3.12
N ASP A 5 38.75 6.80 2.24
CA ASP A 5 37.84 6.58 1.10
C ASP A 5 38.28 5.40 0.20
N CYS A 6 39.58 5.27 -0.07
CA CYS A 6 40.14 4.20 -0.90
C CYS A 6 39.94 2.79 -0.30
N ARG A 7 39.97 2.66 1.03
CA ARG A 7 39.73 1.36 1.68
C ARG A 7 38.25 0.97 1.63
N PHE A 8 37.35 1.94 1.74
CA PHE A 8 35.92 1.70 1.66
C PHE A 8 35.52 1.19 0.26
N GLU A 9 36.02 1.83 -0.79
CA GLU A 9 35.76 1.43 -2.18
C GLU A 9 36.26 0.01 -2.48
N ASN A 10 37.47 -0.34 -2.03
CA ASN A 10 38.03 -1.69 -2.22
C ASN A 10 37.23 -2.78 -1.52
N ILE A 11 36.70 -2.49 -0.33
CA ILE A 11 35.83 -3.44 0.39
C ILE A 11 34.47 -3.54 -0.32
N ALA A 12 33.89 -2.40 -0.71
CA ALA A 12 32.59 -2.37 -1.37
C ALA A 12 32.60 -3.09 -2.73
N SER A 13 33.70 -2.98 -3.50
CA SER A 13 33.85 -3.65 -4.79
C SER A 13 34.04 -5.17 -4.68
N SER A 14 34.49 -5.66 -3.53
CA SER A 14 34.82 -7.08 -3.30
C SER A 14 33.79 -7.81 -2.41
N LEU A 15 32.68 -7.16 -2.07
CA LEU A 15 31.66 -7.73 -1.19
C LEU A 15 30.82 -8.78 -1.92
N HIS A 16 30.96 -10.04 -1.51
CA HIS A 16 30.20 -11.18 -2.03
C HIS A 16 29.57 -11.99 -0.89
N PHE A 17 28.33 -12.45 -1.08
CA PHE A 17 27.61 -13.28 -0.09
C PHE A 17 27.51 -14.76 -0.50
N VAL A 18 28.00 -15.10 -1.69
CA VAL A 18 28.00 -16.46 -2.27
C VAL A 18 29.26 -16.64 -3.10
N ASN A 19 29.75 -17.88 -3.21
CA ASN A 19 30.80 -18.24 -4.14
C ASN A 19 30.26 -18.27 -5.58
N ASN A 20 30.72 -17.36 -6.44
CA ASN A 20 30.23 -17.27 -7.82
C ASN A 20 30.55 -18.51 -8.67
N SER A 21 31.57 -19.28 -8.32
CA SER A 21 31.97 -20.50 -9.04
C SER A 21 31.02 -21.67 -8.82
N GLU A 22 30.19 -21.61 -7.78
CA GLU A 22 29.23 -22.65 -7.41
C GLU A 22 27.82 -22.38 -7.95
N ILE A 23 27.60 -21.23 -8.59
CA ILE A 23 26.29 -20.81 -9.10
C ILE A 23 26.19 -21.18 -10.58
N SER A 24 25.36 -22.19 -10.89
CA SER A 24 25.00 -22.55 -12.27
C SER A 24 24.15 -21.46 -12.95
N GLU A 25 24.13 -21.45 -14.28
CA GLU A 25 23.26 -20.52 -15.03
C GLU A 25 21.76 -20.80 -14.78
N GLU A 26 21.39 -22.07 -14.64
CA GLU A 26 20.02 -22.51 -14.30
C GLU A 26 19.53 -21.88 -12.99
N GLN A 27 20.37 -21.85 -11.96
CA GLN A 27 20.06 -21.20 -10.68
C GLN A 27 19.92 -19.68 -10.79
N LYS A 28 20.63 -19.03 -11.71
CA LYS A 28 20.52 -17.58 -11.94
C LYS A 28 19.22 -17.23 -12.66
N ASP A 29 18.77 -18.11 -13.56
CA ASP A 29 17.52 -17.95 -14.28
C ASP A 29 16.30 -18.17 -13.37
N GLU A 30 16.38 -19.16 -12.47
CA GLU A 30 15.35 -19.42 -11.47
C GLU A 30 15.28 -18.29 -10.42
N ASP A 31 16.43 -17.90 -9.86
CA ASP A 31 16.51 -16.84 -8.85
C ASP A 31 17.51 -15.75 -9.23
N ARG A 32 16.97 -14.67 -9.81
CA ARG A 32 17.73 -13.44 -10.15
C ARG A 32 18.42 -12.79 -8.95
N LEU A 33 18.03 -13.12 -7.72
CA LEU A 33 18.63 -12.61 -6.47
C LEU A 33 19.58 -13.63 -5.81
N CYS A 34 19.90 -14.76 -6.45
CA CYS A 34 20.72 -15.85 -5.90
C CYS A 34 21.98 -15.36 -5.17
N LYS A 35 22.70 -14.37 -5.74
CA LYS A 35 23.94 -13.80 -5.17
C LYS A 35 23.78 -13.10 -3.82
N ILE A 36 22.58 -12.62 -3.50
CA ILE A 36 22.28 -11.97 -2.20
C ILE A 36 21.24 -12.75 -1.39
N ARG A 37 20.76 -13.88 -1.92
CA ARG A 37 19.67 -14.65 -1.32
C ARG A 37 19.99 -15.13 0.09
N PRO A 38 21.18 -15.65 0.41
CA PRO A 38 21.49 -16.08 1.78
C PRO A 38 21.43 -14.93 2.77
N PHE A 39 21.95 -13.76 2.38
CA PHE A 39 21.89 -12.55 3.19
C PHE A 39 20.45 -12.08 3.43
N LEU A 40 19.61 -12.04 2.39
CA LEU A 40 18.19 -11.69 2.52
C LEU A 40 17.42 -12.68 3.40
N ARG A 41 17.74 -13.98 3.33
CA ARG A 41 17.15 -15.01 4.19
C ARG A 41 17.50 -14.78 5.66
N GLU A 42 18.74 -14.43 5.97
CA GLU A 42 19.16 -14.16 7.34
C GLU A 42 18.51 -12.88 7.90
N ILE A 43 18.42 -11.82 7.09
CA ILE A 43 17.65 -10.62 7.46
C ILE A 43 16.20 -11.01 7.76
N ARG A 44 15.55 -11.75 6.85
CA ARG A 44 14.17 -12.18 7.01
C ARG A 44 13.96 -13.00 8.28
N LYS A 45 14.85 -13.95 8.56
CA LYS A 45 14.83 -14.78 9.77
C LYS A 45 14.90 -13.93 11.04
N ASN A 46 15.66 -12.84 11.03
CA ASN A 46 15.72 -11.92 12.16
C ASN A 46 14.46 -11.06 12.28
N LEU A 47 13.90 -10.59 11.16
CA LEU A 47 12.64 -9.83 11.15
C LEU A 47 11.43 -10.68 11.56
N GLU A 48 11.41 -11.97 11.23
CA GLU A 48 10.35 -12.92 11.62
C GLU A 48 10.29 -13.19 13.14
N LYS A 49 11.34 -12.83 13.89
CA LYS A 49 11.33 -12.91 15.36
C LYS A 49 10.53 -11.77 16.00
N ILE A 50 10.22 -10.72 15.25
CA ILE A 50 9.45 -9.57 15.74
C ILE A 50 7.99 -10.01 15.88
N ILE A 51 7.43 -9.84 17.07
CA ILE A 51 6.01 -10.15 17.32
C ILE A 51 5.17 -9.17 16.49
N PRO A 52 4.29 -9.68 15.60
CA PRO A 52 3.44 -8.82 14.79
C PRO A 52 2.44 -8.05 15.65
N GLU A 53 2.30 -6.76 15.37
CA GLU A 53 1.19 -5.97 15.91
C GLU A 53 -0.13 -6.36 15.25
N GLU A 54 -1.25 -6.09 15.95
CA GLU A 54 -2.61 -6.39 15.49
C GLU A 54 -2.93 -5.67 14.17
N LYS A 55 -2.48 -4.43 14.02
CA LYS A 55 -2.74 -3.58 12.86
C LYS A 55 -1.46 -3.38 12.07
N GLN A 56 -1.47 -3.81 10.81
CA GLN A 56 -0.30 -3.74 9.95
C GLN A 56 -0.60 -2.93 8.69
N SER A 57 0.38 -2.12 8.28
CA SER A 57 0.34 -1.43 7.00
C SER A 57 1.36 -2.08 6.05
N ILE A 58 0.93 -2.34 4.83
CA ILE A 58 1.76 -2.94 3.78
C ILE A 58 1.88 -1.92 2.66
N ASP A 59 3.11 -1.50 2.39
CA ASP A 59 3.43 -0.66 1.24
C ASP A 59 4.71 -1.15 0.56
N GLU A 60 4.88 -0.72 -0.69
CA GLU A 60 6.08 -1.01 -1.46
C GLU A 60 7.09 0.14 -1.31
N VAL A 61 8.34 -0.18 -1.02
CA VAL A 61 9.45 0.79 -0.96
C VAL A 61 10.25 0.75 -2.26
N MET A 62 10.62 1.93 -2.78
CA MET A 62 11.50 2.04 -3.95
C MET A 62 12.94 2.28 -3.50
N VAL A 63 13.85 1.42 -3.95
CA VAL A 63 15.30 1.64 -3.80
C VAL A 63 15.82 2.23 -5.09
N ALA A 64 16.29 3.49 -5.04
CA ALA A 64 16.83 4.16 -6.22
C ALA A 64 18.10 3.45 -6.71
N PHE A 65 18.10 2.99 -7.96
CA PHE A 65 19.24 2.31 -8.56
C PHE A 65 19.46 2.74 -10.02
N LYS A 66 20.66 3.26 -10.33
CA LYS A 66 20.99 3.78 -11.67
C LYS A 66 21.71 2.77 -12.58
N GLY A 67 22.32 1.70 -12.05
CA GLY A 67 23.05 0.68 -12.84
C GLY A 67 22.14 -0.21 -13.70
N ARG A 68 22.69 -1.05 -14.59
CA ARG A 68 21.87 -1.97 -15.39
C ARG A 68 21.44 -3.16 -14.51
N SER A 69 20.14 -3.45 -14.44
CA SER A 69 19.62 -4.62 -13.73
C SER A 69 18.29 -5.06 -14.32
N GLY A 70 18.13 -6.37 -14.53
CA GLY A 70 16.88 -6.99 -14.99
C GLY A 70 15.78 -7.03 -13.90
N LEU A 71 16.08 -6.55 -12.69
CA LEU A 71 15.12 -6.40 -11.60
C LEU A 71 14.46 -5.01 -11.57
N LYS A 72 14.94 -4.06 -12.38
CA LYS A 72 14.31 -2.75 -12.48
C LYS A 72 12.90 -2.89 -13.03
N GLN A 73 11.93 -2.46 -12.26
CA GLN A 73 10.53 -2.44 -12.66
C GLN A 73 10.03 -1.01 -12.74
N TYR A 74 9.32 -0.70 -13.82
CA TYR A 74 8.48 0.48 -13.86
C TYR A 74 7.12 0.14 -13.24
N ILE A 75 6.81 0.74 -12.10
CA ILE A 75 5.55 0.48 -11.39
C ILE A 75 4.43 1.31 -12.03
N ARG A 76 3.87 0.80 -13.14
CA ARG A 76 2.67 1.39 -13.75
C ARG A 76 1.45 1.00 -12.91
N SER A 77 1.03 1.88 -11.99
CA SER A 77 -0.24 1.77 -11.25
C SER A 77 -0.37 0.51 -10.38
N LYS A 78 -0.27 0.66 -9.04
CA LYS A 78 -0.47 -0.44 -8.06
C LYS A 78 -1.84 -1.13 -8.21
N PRO A 79 -1.91 -2.47 -8.38
CA PRO A 79 -3.16 -3.21 -8.49
C PRO A 79 -3.71 -3.61 -7.12
N LYS A 80 -4.64 -2.84 -6.57
CA LYS A 80 -5.48 -3.30 -5.45
C LYS A 80 -6.72 -4.00 -6.02
N SER A 81 -6.88 -5.31 -5.77
CA SER A 81 -7.91 -6.14 -6.40
C SER A 81 -8.93 -6.66 -5.39
N LEU A 82 -10.20 -6.76 -5.81
CA LEU A 82 -11.28 -7.35 -4.99
C LEU A 82 -10.94 -8.78 -4.55
N LYS A 83 -10.30 -9.55 -5.43
CA LYS A 83 -9.88 -10.94 -5.16
C LYS A 83 -8.97 -11.04 -3.94
N LEU A 84 -8.06 -10.09 -3.77
CA LEU A 84 -7.18 -10.03 -2.60
C LEU A 84 -7.99 -9.83 -1.31
N VAL A 85 -8.93 -8.89 -1.30
CA VAL A 85 -9.75 -8.61 -0.10
C VAL A 85 -10.56 -9.84 0.31
N LYS A 86 -11.10 -10.58 -0.67
CA LYS A 86 -11.82 -11.84 -0.42
C LYS A 86 -10.89 -12.90 0.18
N ALA A 87 -9.75 -13.14 -0.45
CA ALA A 87 -8.78 -14.13 0.01
C ALA A 87 -8.19 -13.80 1.41
N LEU A 88 -7.97 -12.51 1.72
CA LEU A 88 -7.56 -12.09 3.06
C LEU A 88 -8.63 -12.41 4.08
N ARG A 89 -9.89 -12.08 3.77
CA ARG A 89 -11.02 -12.36 4.66
C ARG A 89 -11.20 -13.86 4.92
N GLU A 90 -11.09 -14.70 3.90
CA GLU A 90 -11.14 -16.17 4.02
C GLU A 90 -10.04 -16.72 4.95
N ARG A 91 -8.93 -16.01 5.09
CA ARG A 91 -7.83 -16.32 6.01
C ARG A 91 -7.97 -15.66 7.38
N GLY A 92 -9.08 -15.00 7.67
CA GLY A 92 -9.29 -14.26 8.92
C GLY A 92 -8.55 -12.91 8.99
N LEU A 93 -7.98 -12.44 7.89
CA LEU A 93 -7.28 -11.15 7.83
C LEU A 93 -8.24 -10.05 7.37
N LEU A 94 -8.38 -9.03 8.21
CA LEU A 94 -9.19 -7.87 7.91
C LEU A 94 -8.41 -6.87 7.04
N TYR A 95 -9.11 -6.19 6.13
CA TYR A 95 -8.48 -5.28 5.18
C TYR A 95 -9.28 -3.98 5.06
N VAL A 96 -8.55 -2.87 4.93
CA VAL A 96 -9.07 -1.56 4.53
C VAL A 96 -8.07 -0.89 3.58
N GLY A 97 -8.57 -0.27 2.51
CA GLY A 97 -7.68 0.49 1.64
C GLY A 97 -8.37 1.19 0.48
N THR A 98 -7.62 2.07 -0.16
CA THR A 98 -8.02 2.72 -1.40
C THR A 98 -8.15 1.71 -2.54
N VAL A 99 -9.08 1.94 -3.46
CA VAL A 99 -9.29 1.11 -4.65
C VAL A 99 -9.55 2.00 -5.86
N ARG A 100 -9.23 1.52 -7.06
CA ARG A 100 -9.53 2.28 -8.28
C ARG A 100 -10.95 2.01 -8.75
N GLU A 101 -11.62 3.05 -9.26
CA GLU A 101 -12.98 2.98 -9.77
C GLU A 101 -13.21 1.87 -10.80
N ASN A 102 -12.26 1.63 -11.69
CA ASN A 102 -12.37 0.58 -12.71
C ASN A 102 -12.46 -0.83 -12.12
N ARG A 103 -12.11 -1.01 -10.84
CA ARG A 103 -12.26 -2.27 -10.10
C ARG A 103 -13.60 -2.38 -9.36
N LEU A 104 -14.36 -1.28 -9.27
CA LEU A 104 -15.68 -1.22 -8.66
C LEU A 104 -16.80 -1.14 -9.70
N LYS A 105 -16.52 -1.48 -10.97
CA LYS A 105 -17.55 -1.63 -12.00
C LYS A 105 -18.59 -2.66 -11.53
N GLY A 106 -19.86 -2.31 -11.58
CA GLY A 106 -20.97 -3.14 -11.10
C GLY A 106 -21.43 -2.88 -9.67
N TYR A 107 -20.66 -2.13 -8.85
CA TYR A 107 -21.09 -1.76 -7.49
C TYR A 107 -22.17 -0.65 -7.49
N GLY A 108 -22.40 0.02 -8.63
CA GLY A 108 -23.45 1.04 -8.75
C GLY A 108 -23.18 2.30 -7.93
N LEU A 109 -21.92 2.63 -7.65
CA LEU A 109 -21.57 3.82 -6.88
C LEU A 109 -21.91 5.11 -7.64
N LYS A 110 -22.32 6.15 -6.91
CA LYS A 110 -22.66 7.47 -7.49
C LYS A 110 -21.55 7.99 -8.40
N ALA A 111 -21.93 8.54 -9.54
CA ALA A 111 -20.99 9.17 -10.47
C ALA A 111 -20.35 10.43 -9.85
N GLU A 112 -19.08 10.71 -10.21
CA GLU A 112 -18.34 11.87 -9.68
C GLU A 112 -19.06 13.20 -9.91
N LYS A 113 -19.70 13.36 -11.08
CA LYS A 113 -20.47 14.56 -11.44
C LYS A 113 -21.63 14.82 -10.47
N VAL A 114 -22.29 13.76 -9.98
CA VAL A 114 -23.41 13.88 -9.05
C VAL A 114 -22.88 14.29 -7.68
N MET A 115 -21.87 13.58 -7.17
CA MET A 115 -21.29 13.88 -5.86
C MET A 115 -20.65 15.27 -5.78
N LYS A 116 -20.06 15.74 -6.89
CA LYS A 116 -19.54 17.10 -6.98
C LYS A 116 -20.63 18.18 -6.81
N LYS A 117 -21.88 17.89 -7.21
CA LYS A 117 -23.04 18.78 -6.98
C LYS A 117 -23.55 18.68 -5.54
N GLU A 118 -23.53 17.48 -4.96
CA GLU A 118 -23.91 17.24 -3.55
C GLU A 118 -22.94 17.92 -2.56
N GLY A 119 -21.70 18.16 -2.99
CA GLY A 119 -20.71 18.94 -2.24
C GLY A 119 -19.70 18.07 -1.48
N ARG A 120 -18.81 18.74 -0.74
CA ARG A 120 -17.77 18.05 0.06
C ARG A 120 -18.44 17.31 1.21
N GLY A 121 -17.98 16.08 1.48
CA GLY A 121 -18.60 15.19 2.45
C GLY A 121 -19.65 14.26 1.85
N ALA A 122 -20.06 14.45 0.58
CA ALA A 122 -20.96 13.52 -0.09
C ALA A 122 -20.37 12.10 -0.06
N MET A 123 -21.21 11.12 0.27
CA MET A 123 -20.80 9.73 0.40
C MET A 123 -21.86 8.77 -0.13
N ASN A 124 -21.41 7.61 -0.61
CA ASN A 124 -22.25 6.51 -1.02
C ASN A 124 -21.51 5.19 -0.80
N SER A 125 -22.23 4.16 -0.39
CA SER A 125 -21.67 2.84 -0.14
C SER A 125 -22.46 1.75 -0.84
N LYS A 126 -21.78 0.61 -1.04
CA LYS A 126 -22.39 -0.63 -1.49
C LYS A 126 -21.73 -1.79 -0.77
N VAL A 127 -22.55 -2.69 -0.24
CA VAL A 127 -22.11 -3.95 0.36
C VAL A 127 -22.30 -5.07 -0.66
N ASP A 128 -21.24 -5.81 -0.95
CA ASP A 128 -21.30 -7.11 -1.61
C ASP A 128 -21.52 -8.17 -0.53
N VAL A 129 -22.76 -8.62 -0.36
CA VAL A 129 -23.16 -9.60 0.66
C VAL A 129 -22.48 -10.94 0.44
N ALA A 130 -22.25 -11.34 -0.81
CA ALA A 130 -21.65 -12.63 -1.13
C ALA A 130 -20.19 -12.73 -0.66
N SER A 131 -19.48 -11.60 -0.62
CA SER A 131 -18.09 -11.54 -0.12
C SER A 131 -17.92 -10.81 1.20
N ASN A 132 -19.01 -10.29 1.75
CA ASN A 132 -19.03 -9.39 2.90
C ASN A 132 -18.07 -8.19 2.74
N VAL A 133 -17.89 -7.70 1.52
CA VAL A 133 -16.99 -6.56 1.25
C VAL A 133 -17.83 -5.30 1.07
N VAL A 134 -17.44 -4.22 1.74
CA VAL A 134 -18.06 -2.91 1.58
C VAL A 134 -17.16 -2.00 0.73
N ALA A 135 -17.75 -1.41 -0.30
CA ALA A 135 -17.13 -0.35 -1.08
C ALA A 135 -17.76 0.99 -0.67
N VAL A 136 -16.94 1.99 -0.41
CA VAL A 136 -17.38 3.34 -0.03
C VAL A 136 -16.73 4.35 -0.95
N ARG A 137 -17.55 5.25 -1.50
CA ARG A 137 -17.10 6.42 -2.24
C ARG A 137 -17.36 7.66 -1.39
N TRP A 138 -16.32 8.46 -1.20
CA TRP A 138 -16.39 9.71 -0.44
C TRP A 138 -15.85 10.86 -1.29
N PHE A 139 -16.55 11.99 -1.30
CA PHE A 139 -16.18 13.16 -2.09
C PHE A 139 -15.56 14.24 -1.20
N ASN A 140 -14.28 14.52 -1.42
CA ASN A 140 -13.59 15.65 -0.83
C ASN A 140 -13.36 16.71 -1.92
N ASN A 141 -12.11 17.05 -2.25
CA ASN A 141 -11.80 17.86 -3.43
C ASN A 141 -11.94 17.05 -4.73
N LYS A 142 -11.76 15.74 -4.62
CA LYS A 142 -11.95 14.72 -5.65
C LYS A 142 -12.60 13.51 -4.99
N LYS A 143 -13.20 12.63 -5.78
CA LYS A 143 -13.70 11.36 -5.25
C LYS A 143 -12.55 10.47 -4.76
N VAL A 144 -12.81 9.79 -3.65
CA VAL A 144 -11.96 8.74 -3.09
C VAL A 144 -12.80 7.48 -3.01
N ASP A 145 -12.27 6.41 -3.58
CA ASP A 145 -12.89 5.07 -3.59
C ASP A 145 -12.14 4.19 -2.60
N MET A 146 -12.87 3.63 -1.65
CA MET A 146 -12.37 2.79 -0.56
C MET A 146 -13.05 1.44 -0.58
N ILE A 147 -12.35 0.44 -0.06
CA ILE A 147 -12.90 -0.89 0.16
C ILE A 147 -12.44 -1.45 1.50
N SER A 148 -13.33 -2.20 2.16
CA SER A 148 -13.01 -2.87 3.41
C SER A 148 -13.79 -4.17 3.57
N SER A 149 -13.24 -5.08 4.37
CA SER A 149 -13.95 -6.28 4.86
C SER A 149 -14.63 -6.07 6.22
N PHE A 150 -14.42 -4.95 6.92
CA PHE A 150 -14.89 -4.83 8.31
C PHE A 150 -15.48 -3.46 8.67
N ILE A 151 -15.15 -2.40 7.93
CA ILE A 151 -15.60 -1.05 8.26
C ILE A 151 -16.21 -0.34 7.06
N GLY A 152 -17.34 0.33 7.28
CA GLY A 152 -18.12 1.00 6.24
C GLY A 152 -18.22 2.50 6.44
N VAL A 153 -19.43 3.03 6.23
CA VAL A 153 -19.71 4.47 6.36
C VAL A 153 -19.79 4.89 7.82
N GLU A 154 -20.47 4.11 8.65
CA GLU A 154 -20.76 4.45 10.04
C GLU A 154 -19.61 4.06 11.00
N PRO A 155 -19.40 4.82 12.09
CA PRO A 155 -20.01 6.13 12.37
C PRO A 155 -19.46 7.25 11.48
N VAL A 156 -20.33 8.18 11.07
CA VAL A 156 -19.92 9.40 10.36
C VAL A 156 -19.50 10.47 11.37
N ASN A 157 -18.28 11.00 11.24
CA ASN A 157 -17.78 12.09 12.10
C ASN A 157 -17.45 13.34 11.29
N ASP A 158 -17.47 14.50 11.94
CA ASP A 158 -16.98 15.75 11.36
C ASP A 158 -15.46 15.82 11.37
N VAL A 159 -14.87 16.20 10.25
CA VAL A 159 -13.43 16.43 10.11
C VAL A 159 -13.18 17.82 9.53
N LYS A 160 -12.31 18.59 10.20
CA LYS A 160 -11.84 19.88 9.70
C LYS A 160 -10.93 19.69 8.48
N ARG A 161 -11.35 20.22 7.34
CA ARG A 161 -10.51 20.27 6.13
C ARG A 161 -10.39 21.69 5.62
N TYR A 162 -9.19 22.03 5.16
CA TYR A 162 -8.98 23.30 4.47
C TYR A 162 -9.75 23.32 3.14
N ASP A 163 -10.44 24.42 2.87
CA ASP A 163 -11.07 24.72 1.60
C ASP A 163 -10.34 25.87 0.92
N LYS A 164 -9.79 25.61 -0.27
CA LYS A 164 -9.04 26.62 -1.03
C LYS A 164 -9.92 27.74 -1.56
N LYS A 165 -11.19 27.47 -1.86
CA LYS A 165 -12.12 28.48 -2.39
C LYS A 165 -12.60 29.41 -1.30
N ALA A 166 -12.90 28.84 -0.12
CA ALA A 166 -13.33 29.63 1.04
C ALA A 166 -12.17 30.16 1.89
N GLN A 167 -10.93 29.78 1.57
CA GLN A 167 -9.68 30.09 2.29
C GLN A 167 -9.74 29.80 3.81
N LYS A 168 -10.60 28.88 4.23
CA LYS A 168 -10.83 28.55 5.64
C LYS A 168 -10.95 27.05 5.85
N LYS A 169 -10.82 26.62 7.10
CA LYS A 169 -11.18 25.26 7.50
C LYS A 169 -12.71 25.16 7.57
N ILE A 170 -13.25 24.14 6.92
CA ILE A 170 -14.66 23.79 6.97
C ILE A 170 -14.79 22.40 7.60
N ASP A 171 -15.91 22.18 8.29
CA ASP A 171 -16.27 20.86 8.78
C ASP A 171 -16.93 20.07 7.64
N ILE A 172 -16.46 18.84 7.44
CA ILE A 172 -17.03 17.93 6.44
C ILE A 172 -17.30 16.59 7.09
N LEU A 173 -18.43 15.99 6.71
CA LEU A 173 -18.77 14.64 7.10
C LEU A 173 -17.75 13.65 6.51
N CYS A 174 -17.21 12.80 7.36
CA CYS A 174 -16.16 11.84 7.04
C CYS A 174 -16.56 10.45 7.53
N PRO A 175 -16.68 9.46 6.62
CA PRO A 175 -17.08 8.11 7.00
C PRO A 175 -15.98 7.40 7.80
N ALA A 176 -16.37 6.44 8.63
CA ALA A 176 -15.46 5.69 9.50
C ALA A 176 -14.32 5.02 8.73
N ILE A 177 -14.60 4.43 7.56
CA ILE A 177 -13.57 3.80 6.71
C ILE A 177 -12.41 4.74 6.32
N ILE A 178 -12.68 6.04 6.14
CA ILE A 178 -11.63 7.02 5.82
C ILE A 178 -10.80 7.35 7.05
N GLN A 179 -11.43 7.40 8.22
CA GLN A 179 -10.75 7.66 9.48
C GLN A 179 -9.83 6.50 9.86
N GLU A 180 -10.36 5.27 9.84
CA GLU A 180 -9.60 4.04 10.11
C GLU A 180 -8.41 3.91 9.16
N TYR A 181 -8.62 4.15 7.87
CA TYR A 181 -7.52 4.15 6.90
C TYR A 181 -6.46 5.20 7.26
N ASN A 182 -6.85 6.46 7.49
CA ASN A 182 -5.88 7.50 7.78
C ASN A 182 -5.15 7.32 9.12
N GLN A 183 -5.77 6.67 10.11
CA GLN A 183 -5.13 6.36 11.39
C GLN A 183 -3.97 5.38 11.25
N HIS A 184 -4.08 4.45 10.30
CA HIS A 184 -3.10 3.38 10.08
C HIS A 184 -2.27 3.55 8.81
N MET A 185 -2.52 4.62 8.05
CA MET A 185 -1.72 5.00 6.91
C MET A 185 -0.49 5.78 7.36
N GLY A 186 0.68 5.40 6.83
CA GLY A 186 1.94 6.10 7.06
C GLY A 186 3.01 5.26 7.74
N GLY A 187 2.68 4.09 8.31
CA GLY A 187 3.66 3.24 9.00
C GLY A 187 4.88 2.83 8.17
N CYS A 188 4.77 2.80 6.84
CA CYS A 188 5.89 2.48 5.94
C CYS A 188 6.58 3.71 5.30
N GLY A 189 6.06 4.93 5.48
CA GLY A 189 6.51 6.13 4.77
C GLY A 189 7.09 7.24 5.65
N SER A 190 7.17 7.02 6.96
CA SER A 190 7.65 7.99 7.95
C SER A 190 9.13 7.83 8.35
N ALA A 191 9.96 7.29 7.45
CA ALA A 191 11.42 7.20 7.62
C ALA A 191 12.15 8.27 6.81
#